data_AF-A0A0K6G4M5-F1
#
_entry.id   AF-A0A0K6G4M5-F1
#
_cell.length_a   1.000
_cell.length_b   1.000
_cell.length_c   1.000
_cell.angle_alpha   90.00
_cell.angle_beta   90.00
_cell.angle_gamma   90.00
#
_symmetry.space_group_name_H-M   'P 1'
#
loop_
_entity.id
_entity.type
_entity.pdbx_description
1 polymer ?
#
loop_
_entity_poly.entity_id
_entity_poly.type
_entity_poly.pdbx_seq_one_letter_code
_entity_poly.pdbx_strand_id
1 'polypeptide(L)'
;MGKTKSGKSLKSSLLAHQKRQTHSVQQAAKHAVIEAKGKQGVKADKAGTSRKRRKGGDSGKAIIPFVSTDRILLIGEGNFSFARSLIDHPSIPSLPPANITATAYDSESDCLSKYPDASSHISALRSAGATVLFGVDARHLDKTFPPKNPKKWDKVVWNFPHVGLSIADQDRNIAANQSTLLRFLASVKPYLAEGIVPDSNAKGKVVKDGEDDASDKDEETMVIQEAKGKMAGSVLITLREQEPYTLWDLSRLAKNPVVTTTSRNALPQPRYIQVRSFAFHPEAYPGYEHRRTAGWNENETSLVGPGKHHIGGIRKKETGPSRTWEFVVRPEE
;
A
#
# COMPACT_ATOMS: atom_id res chain seq x y z
N MET A 1 -13.09 14.51 62.97
CA MET A 1 -13.85 13.81 61.90
C MET A 1 -12.88 13.40 60.80
N GLY A 2 -12.56 12.12 60.66
CA GLY A 2 -11.71 11.62 59.59
C GLY A 2 -12.16 10.21 59.20
N LYS A 3 -12.54 10.01 57.94
CA LYS A 3 -12.79 8.68 57.38
C LYS A 3 -12.02 8.54 56.07
N THR A 4 -11.00 7.71 56.11
CA THR A 4 -10.27 7.14 54.97
C THR A 4 -11.14 6.10 54.25
N LYS A 5 -11.16 6.10 52.91
CA LYS A 5 -11.63 4.96 52.10
C LYS A 5 -10.55 4.58 51.09
N SER A 6 -9.98 3.38 51.29
CA SER A 6 -9.05 2.68 50.41
C SER A 6 -9.75 1.47 49.78
N GLY A 7 -9.31 1.07 48.59
CA GLY A 7 -9.34 -0.34 48.17
C GLY A 7 -10.25 -0.73 47.00
N LYS A 8 -10.01 -0.22 45.79
CA LYS A 8 -10.41 -0.98 44.58
C LYS A 8 -9.44 -2.16 44.44
N SER A 9 -9.96 -3.35 44.73
CA SER A 9 -9.23 -4.60 44.99
C SER A 9 -8.31 -5.06 43.85
N LEU A 10 -7.03 -5.32 44.18
CA LEU A 10 -6.02 -6.00 43.36
C LEU A 10 -6.52 -7.30 42.69
N LYS A 11 -7.54 -7.95 43.25
CA LYS A 11 -8.14 -9.17 42.68
C LYS A 11 -8.78 -8.95 41.31
N SER A 12 -9.38 -7.79 41.04
CA SER A 12 -10.04 -7.53 39.74
C SER A 12 -9.02 -7.33 38.61
N SER A 13 -7.87 -6.72 38.92
CA SER A 13 -6.78 -6.53 37.97
C SER A 13 -6.05 -7.83 37.67
N LEU A 14 -5.88 -8.69 38.68
CA LEU A 14 -5.28 -10.03 38.52
C LEU A 14 -6.17 -10.94 37.64
N LEU A 15 -7.50 -10.92 37.84
CA LEU A 15 -8.45 -11.68 37.04
C LEU A 15 -8.49 -11.20 35.57
N ALA A 16 -8.36 -9.90 35.32
CA ALA A 16 -8.28 -9.34 33.98
C ALA A 16 -6.93 -9.64 33.28
N HIS A 17 -5.86 -9.84 34.05
CA HIS A 17 -4.56 -10.27 33.51
C HIS A 17 -4.56 -11.78 33.20
N GLN A 18 -5.10 -12.62 34.10
CA GLN A 18 -5.28 -14.05 33.85
C GLN A 18 -6.19 -14.31 32.65
N LYS A 19 -7.31 -13.58 32.49
CA LYS A 19 -8.17 -13.71 31.30
C LYS A 19 -7.47 -13.34 29.99
N ARG A 20 -6.57 -12.36 30.01
CA ARG A 20 -5.78 -11.97 28.82
C ARG A 20 -4.68 -12.99 28.50
N GLN A 21 -4.03 -13.55 29.52
CA GLN A 21 -3.04 -14.60 29.34
C GLN A 21 -3.68 -15.88 28.79
N THR A 22 -4.83 -16.32 29.32
CA THR A 22 -5.54 -17.51 28.80
C THR A 22 -6.03 -17.33 27.37
N HIS A 23 -6.50 -16.14 26.99
CA HIS A 23 -6.92 -15.84 25.62
C HIS A 23 -5.73 -15.84 24.63
N SER A 24 -4.56 -15.34 25.06
CA SER A 24 -3.33 -15.38 24.24
C SER A 24 -2.79 -16.79 24.03
N VAL A 25 -2.85 -17.64 25.08
CA VAL A 25 -2.44 -19.04 25.01
C VAL A 25 -3.41 -19.86 24.15
N GLN A 26 -4.71 -19.56 24.21
CA GLN A 26 -5.71 -20.20 23.34
C GLN A 26 -5.59 -19.78 21.87
N GLN A 27 -5.20 -18.54 21.57
CA GLN A 27 -4.90 -18.11 20.18
C GLN A 27 -3.59 -18.71 19.65
N ALA A 28 -2.55 -18.78 20.48
CA ALA A 28 -1.29 -19.45 20.13
C ALA A 28 -1.48 -20.95 19.89
N ALA A 29 -2.30 -21.63 20.71
CA ALA A 29 -2.64 -23.04 20.52
C ALA A 29 -3.44 -23.29 19.23
N LYS A 30 -4.36 -22.38 18.85
CA LYS A 30 -5.09 -22.48 17.57
C LYS A 30 -4.18 -22.31 16.36
N HIS A 31 -3.19 -21.40 16.43
CA HIS A 31 -2.20 -21.24 15.36
C HIS A 31 -1.25 -22.44 15.27
N ALA A 32 -0.83 -23.02 16.41
CA ALA A 32 0.00 -24.23 16.44
C ALA A 32 -0.72 -25.48 15.89
N VAL A 33 -2.04 -25.60 16.07
CA VAL A 33 -2.84 -26.70 15.49
C VAL A 33 -2.98 -26.56 13.96
N ILE A 34 -3.04 -25.34 13.43
CA ILE A 34 -3.03 -25.09 11.98
C ILE A 34 -1.64 -25.42 11.39
N GLU A 35 -0.56 -25.08 12.10
CA GLU A 35 0.81 -25.39 11.70
C GLU A 35 1.15 -26.89 11.77
N ALA A 36 0.58 -27.61 12.74
CA ALA A 36 0.73 -29.06 12.87
C ALA A 36 -0.08 -29.86 11.82
N LYS A 37 -1.26 -29.36 11.42
CA LYS A 37 -2.07 -29.96 10.35
C LYS A 37 -1.48 -29.75 8.95
N GLY A 38 -0.57 -28.79 8.77
CA GLY A 38 0.22 -28.62 7.55
C GLY A 38 1.41 -29.58 7.39
N LYS A 39 1.73 -30.41 8.41
CA LYS A 39 2.92 -31.27 8.44
C LYS A 39 2.65 -32.78 8.51
N GLN A 40 1.40 -33.23 8.40
CA GLN A 40 1.08 -34.66 8.28
C GLN A 40 0.20 -34.93 7.06
N GLY A 41 0.86 -35.20 5.95
CA GLY A 41 0.24 -35.66 4.71
C GLY A 41 1.31 -35.93 3.68
N VAL A 42 1.64 -37.21 3.52
CA VAL A 42 2.36 -37.87 2.39
C VAL A 42 3.65 -38.59 2.85
N LYS A 43 3.45 -39.83 3.31
CA LYS A 43 4.35 -40.96 3.05
C LYS A 43 3.48 -42.11 2.54
N ALA A 44 3.56 -42.41 1.25
CA ALA A 44 3.31 -43.73 0.67
C ALA A 44 3.73 -43.73 -0.80
N ASP A 45 4.74 -44.54 -1.12
CA ASP A 45 5.15 -44.88 -2.47
C ASP A 45 4.06 -45.68 -3.21
N LYS A 46 3.84 -45.38 -4.49
CA LYS A 46 3.69 -46.38 -5.55
C LYS A 46 3.75 -45.77 -6.95
N ALA A 47 4.42 -46.52 -7.82
CA ALA A 47 4.76 -46.21 -9.20
C ALA A 47 3.54 -45.98 -10.10
N GLY A 48 3.70 -45.07 -11.06
CA GLY A 48 2.71 -44.81 -12.11
C GLY A 48 3.13 -43.63 -12.99
N THR A 49 3.46 -43.93 -14.24
CA THR A 49 3.81 -43.03 -15.34
C THR A 49 2.82 -41.86 -15.51
N SER A 50 3.28 -40.60 -15.53
CA SER A 50 2.72 -39.54 -16.41
C SER A 50 3.44 -38.19 -16.30
N ARG A 51 3.76 -37.65 -17.48
CA ARG A 51 4.08 -36.26 -17.89
C ARG A 51 4.45 -35.24 -16.80
N LYS A 52 5.71 -34.84 -16.86
CA LYS A 52 6.32 -33.63 -16.27
C LYS A 52 5.48 -32.38 -16.61
N ARG A 53 4.53 -31.99 -15.73
CA ARG A 53 3.91 -30.66 -15.77
C ARG A 53 5.00 -29.63 -15.46
N ARG A 54 5.48 -28.94 -16.50
CA ARG A 54 6.19 -27.67 -16.34
C ARG A 54 5.25 -26.74 -15.56
N LYS A 55 5.63 -26.32 -14.36
CA LYS A 55 5.03 -25.15 -13.71
C LYS A 55 5.37 -23.94 -14.58
N GLY A 56 4.47 -23.61 -15.51
CA GLY A 56 4.43 -22.27 -16.08
C GLY A 56 4.15 -21.31 -14.92
N GLY A 57 5.01 -20.30 -14.77
CA GLY A 57 4.67 -19.17 -13.92
C GLY A 57 3.39 -18.56 -14.48
N ASP A 58 2.40 -18.38 -13.62
CA ASP A 58 1.19 -17.65 -13.94
C ASP A 58 1.60 -16.21 -14.25
N SER A 59 1.78 -15.91 -15.53
CA SER A 59 2.11 -14.57 -16.02
C SER A 59 0.81 -13.79 -16.16
N GLY A 60 0.09 -13.62 -15.04
CA GLY A 60 -1.00 -12.66 -14.96
C GLY A 60 -0.48 -11.30 -15.44
N LYS A 61 -1.14 -10.70 -16.42
CA LYS A 61 -0.74 -9.40 -16.97
C LYS A 61 -0.75 -8.37 -15.83
N ALA A 62 0.38 -7.70 -15.62
CA ALA A 62 0.50 -6.69 -14.58
C ALA A 62 -0.58 -5.61 -14.72
N ILE A 63 -1.23 -5.26 -13.62
CA ILE A 63 -2.29 -4.25 -13.59
C ILE A 63 -1.65 -2.85 -13.56
N ILE A 64 -1.99 -2.03 -14.56
CA ILE A 64 -1.65 -0.61 -14.61
C ILE A 64 -2.92 0.17 -14.26
N PRO A 65 -3.02 0.79 -13.06
CA PRO A 65 -4.27 1.30 -12.53
C PRO A 65 -4.59 2.73 -13.01
N PHE A 66 -4.09 3.10 -14.19
CA PHE A 66 -4.20 4.44 -14.76
C PHE A 66 -4.88 4.38 -16.12
N VAL A 67 -5.62 5.43 -16.45
CA VAL A 67 -6.11 5.69 -17.80
C VAL A 67 -5.57 7.02 -18.31
N SER A 68 -5.54 7.22 -19.63
CA SER A 68 -4.94 8.40 -20.26
C SER A 68 -5.56 9.75 -19.85
N THR A 69 -6.73 9.76 -19.23
CA THR A 69 -7.41 10.98 -18.77
C THR A 69 -7.20 11.27 -17.29
N ASP A 70 -6.52 10.40 -16.54
CA ASP A 70 -6.31 10.57 -15.11
C ASP A 70 -5.43 11.77 -14.80
N ARG A 71 -5.82 12.54 -13.77
CA ARG A 71 -4.92 13.45 -13.06
C ARG A 71 -4.30 12.70 -11.90
N ILE A 72 -2.97 12.61 -11.88
CA ILE A 72 -2.22 11.73 -10.99
C ILE A 72 -1.36 12.55 -10.03
N LEU A 73 -1.47 12.27 -8.74
CA LEU A 73 -0.56 12.76 -7.70
C LEU A 73 0.29 11.59 -7.19
N LEU A 74 1.60 11.68 -7.37
CA LEU A 74 2.56 10.70 -6.85
C LEU A 74 3.22 11.29 -5.60
N ILE A 75 3.09 10.56 -4.49
CA ILE A 75 3.56 10.99 -3.18
C ILE A 75 4.82 10.22 -2.80
N GLY A 76 5.84 10.95 -2.37
CA GLY A 76 7.05 10.37 -1.78
C GLY A 76 7.94 9.66 -2.80
N GLU A 77 8.04 10.21 -4.01
CA GLU A 77 9.03 9.78 -5.00
C GLU A 77 10.45 9.87 -4.40
N GLY A 78 11.27 8.86 -4.69
CA GLY A 78 12.70 8.87 -4.37
C GLY A 78 13.48 9.59 -5.46
N ASN A 79 13.98 8.84 -6.44
CA ASN A 79 14.68 9.40 -7.61
C ASN A 79 13.74 9.81 -8.76
N PHE A 80 12.41 9.82 -8.56
CA PHE A 80 11.40 10.13 -9.59
C PHE A 80 11.31 9.17 -10.79
N SER A 81 11.96 8.00 -10.72
CA SER A 81 11.92 7.01 -11.80
C SER A 81 10.52 6.43 -12.05
N PHE A 82 9.68 6.31 -11.02
CA PHE A 82 8.28 5.86 -11.18
C PHE A 82 7.48 6.88 -11.97
N ALA A 83 7.54 8.16 -11.59
CA ALA A 83 6.92 9.25 -12.34
C ALA A 83 7.40 9.29 -13.79
N ARG A 84 8.73 9.14 -14.02
CA ARG A 84 9.30 9.14 -15.37
C ARG A 84 8.74 7.99 -16.21
N SER A 85 8.58 6.80 -15.63
CA SER A 85 8.05 5.62 -16.32
C SER A 85 6.63 5.83 -16.86
N LEU A 86 5.81 6.68 -16.20
CA LEU A 86 4.42 6.93 -16.60
C LEU A 86 4.29 7.76 -17.87
N ILE A 87 5.25 8.64 -18.19
CA ILE A 87 5.15 9.55 -19.35
C ILE A 87 5.05 8.76 -20.66
N ASP A 88 5.84 7.70 -20.80
CA ASP A 88 5.94 6.91 -22.04
C ASP A 88 5.42 5.47 -21.84
N HIS A 89 4.55 5.26 -20.85
CA HIS A 89 4.11 3.93 -20.49
C HIS A 89 3.17 3.35 -21.56
N PRO A 90 3.44 2.14 -22.10
CA PRO A 90 2.72 1.59 -23.26
C PRO A 90 1.24 1.33 -23.02
N SER A 91 0.82 1.09 -21.77
CA SER A 91 -0.59 0.90 -21.40
C SER A 91 -1.39 2.21 -21.24
N ILE A 92 -0.74 3.38 -21.24
CA ILE A 92 -1.38 4.70 -21.11
C ILE A 92 -0.78 5.72 -22.09
N PRO A 93 -0.71 5.40 -23.40
CA PRO A 93 0.10 6.13 -24.38
C PRO A 93 -0.32 7.59 -24.63
N SER A 94 -1.47 8.01 -24.15
CA SER A 94 -1.99 9.37 -24.33
C SER A 94 -2.13 10.16 -23.03
N LEU A 95 -1.54 9.70 -21.92
CA LEU A 95 -1.56 10.43 -20.66
C LEU A 95 -0.78 11.75 -20.80
N PRO A 96 -1.43 12.93 -20.68
CA PRO A 96 -0.72 14.19 -20.77
C PRO A 96 0.26 14.33 -19.59
N PRO A 97 1.55 14.62 -19.79
CA PRO A 97 2.48 14.77 -18.67
C PRO A 97 2.06 15.87 -17.68
N ALA A 98 1.37 16.91 -18.15
CA ALA A 98 0.79 17.97 -17.32
C ALA A 98 -0.24 17.47 -16.28
N ASN A 99 -0.80 16.28 -16.48
CA ASN A 99 -1.68 15.63 -15.51
C ASN A 99 -0.92 14.94 -14.37
N ILE A 100 0.41 14.79 -14.48
CA ILE A 100 1.24 14.17 -13.47
C ILE A 100 1.81 15.26 -12.54
N THR A 101 1.57 15.10 -11.25
CA THR A 101 2.24 15.85 -10.19
C THR A 101 3.03 14.88 -9.32
N ALA A 102 4.36 14.93 -9.41
CA ALA A 102 5.26 14.06 -8.66
C ALA A 102 5.88 14.82 -7.50
N THR A 103 5.84 14.24 -6.30
CA THR A 103 6.31 14.92 -5.08
C THR A 103 7.31 14.08 -4.30
N ALA A 104 8.30 14.75 -3.72
CA ALA A 104 9.23 14.15 -2.75
C ALA A 104 9.09 14.83 -1.38
N TYR A 105 9.35 14.06 -0.31
CA TYR A 105 9.37 14.58 1.06
C TYR A 105 10.63 15.42 1.34
N ASP A 106 11.78 14.97 0.83
CA ASP A 106 13.05 15.67 0.95
C ASP A 106 13.02 17.01 0.21
N SER A 107 13.93 17.93 0.58
CA SER A 107 14.20 19.12 -0.23
C SER A 107 14.83 18.72 -1.58
N GLU A 108 14.81 19.60 -2.57
CA GLU A 108 15.43 19.31 -3.87
C GLU A 108 16.93 19.02 -3.73
N SER A 109 17.64 19.80 -2.89
CA SER A 109 19.06 19.58 -2.61
C SER A 109 19.31 18.22 -1.95
N ASP A 110 18.52 17.85 -0.93
CA ASP A 110 18.68 16.57 -0.25
C ASP A 110 18.36 15.39 -1.18
N CYS A 111 17.33 15.51 -2.00
CA CYS A 111 16.96 14.50 -2.99
C CYS A 111 18.11 14.26 -3.98
N LEU A 112 18.67 15.32 -4.57
CA LEU A 112 19.78 15.22 -5.51
C LEU A 112 21.07 14.70 -4.86
N SER A 113 21.30 15.01 -3.58
CA SER A 113 22.42 14.46 -2.83
C SER A 113 22.24 12.96 -2.55
N LYS A 114 21.02 12.49 -2.28
CA LYS A 114 20.72 11.07 -1.99
C LYS A 114 20.63 10.22 -3.25
N TYR A 115 20.17 10.81 -4.35
CA TYR A 115 19.89 10.14 -5.62
C TYR A 115 20.43 10.98 -6.79
N PRO A 116 21.72 10.84 -7.14
CA PRO A 116 22.33 11.66 -8.20
C PRO A 116 21.65 11.50 -9.57
N ASP A 117 21.11 10.32 -9.86
CA ASP A 117 20.34 9.97 -11.05
C ASP A 117 18.99 10.70 -11.15
N ALA A 118 18.43 11.15 -10.02
CA ALA A 118 17.17 11.90 -9.97
C ALA A 118 17.21 13.16 -10.84
N SER A 119 18.36 13.81 -10.98
CA SER A 119 18.52 15.02 -11.81
C SER A 119 18.02 14.82 -13.24
N SER A 120 18.35 13.66 -13.83
CA SER A 120 17.93 13.32 -15.20
C SER A 120 16.43 13.07 -15.29
N HIS A 121 15.85 12.37 -14.31
CA HIS A 121 14.42 12.09 -14.25
C HIS A 121 13.60 13.36 -14.02
N ILE A 122 14.02 14.21 -13.09
CA ILE A 122 13.39 15.50 -12.77
C ILE A 122 13.41 16.40 -14.01
N SER A 123 14.56 16.51 -14.68
CA SER A 123 14.71 17.33 -15.89
C SER A 123 13.79 16.84 -17.01
N ALA A 124 13.72 15.53 -17.23
CA ALA A 124 12.82 14.94 -18.23
C ALA A 124 11.34 15.17 -17.89
N LEU A 125 10.95 15.00 -16.62
CA LEU A 125 9.59 15.25 -16.15
C LEU A 125 9.16 16.70 -16.37
N ARG A 126 9.99 17.65 -15.93
CA ARG A 126 9.72 19.09 -16.09
C ARG A 126 9.68 19.48 -17.57
N SER A 127 10.58 18.97 -18.39
CA SER A 127 10.63 19.24 -19.84
C SER A 127 9.41 18.69 -20.58
N ALA A 128 8.87 17.54 -20.14
CA ALA A 128 7.64 16.99 -20.67
C ALA A 128 6.38 17.76 -20.23
N GLY A 129 6.50 18.65 -19.23
CA GLY A 129 5.41 19.46 -18.68
C GLY A 129 4.78 18.90 -17.40
N ALA A 130 5.34 17.83 -16.81
CA ALA A 130 4.90 17.34 -15.52
C ALA A 130 5.32 18.27 -14.38
N THR A 131 4.52 18.32 -13.31
CA THR A 131 4.84 19.12 -12.13
C THR A 131 5.69 18.30 -11.15
N VAL A 132 6.83 18.84 -10.72
CA VAL A 132 7.72 18.22 -9.73
C VAL A 132 7.84 19.13 -8.50
N LEU A 133 7.48 18.62 -7.32
CA LEU A 133 7.51 19.37 -6.05
C LEU A 133 8.34 18.65 -4.98
N PHE A 134 8.95 19.42 -4.09
CA PHE A 134 9.80 18.94 -3.00
C PHE A 134 9.28 19.43 -1.65
N GLY A 135 9.72 18.83 -0.54
CA GLY A 135 9.29 19.21 0.80
C GLY A 135 7.83 18.87 1.11
N VAL A 136 7.22 17.93 0.38
CA VAL A 136 5.79 17.62 0.51
C VAL A 136 5.57 16.54 1.57
N ASP A 137 5.04 16.93 2.73
CA ASP A 137 4.62 16.00 3.78
C ASP A 137 3.21 15.46 3.48
N ALA A 138 3.14 14.17 3.16
CA ALA A 138 1.89 13.44 2.90
C ALA A 138 0.85 13.54 4.03
N ARG A 139 1.30 13.80 5.27
CA ARG A 139 0.42 13.95 6.44
C ARG A 139 -0.18 15.35 6.55
N HIS A 140 0.33 16.30 5.77
CA HIS A 140 0.00 17.72 5.77
C HIS A 140 -0.03 18.30 4.35
N LEU A 141 -0.78 17.65 3.45
CA LEU A 141 -0.93 18.10 2.06
C LEU A 141 -1.50 19.52 1.95
N ASP A 142 -2.26 19.99 2.95
CA ASP A 142 -2.76 21.35 3.08
C ASP A 142 -1.68 22.43 3.08
N LYS A 143 -0.45 22.10 3.50
CA LYS A 143 0.69 23.02 3.46
C LYS A 143 1.23 23.24 2.05
N THR A 144 1.06 22.27 1.16
CA THR A 144 1.54 22.33 -0.22
C THR A 144 0.42 22.71 -1.18
N PHE A 145 -0.77 22.16 -0.96
CA PHE A 145 -1.96 22.36 -1.76
C PHE A 145 -3.01 23.05 -0.89
N PRO A 146 -3.17 24.38 -0.98
CA PRO A 146 -4.15 25.08 -0.17
C PRO A 146 -5.56 24.48 -0.37
N PRO A 147 -6.32 24.24 0.71
CA PRO A 147 -7.63 23.58 0.62
C PRO A 147 -8.72 24.48 0.01
N LYS A 148 -8.43 25.76 -0.25
CA LYS A 148 -9.35 26.67 -0.93
C LYS A 148 -9.31 26.38 -2.43
N ASN A 149 -10.39 25.80 -2.96
CA ASN A 149 -10.51 25.34 -4.36
C ASN A 149 -9.37 24.37 -4.74
N PRO A 150 -9.27 23.22 -4.05
CA PRO A 150 -8.13 22.34 -4.21
C PRO A 150 -8.13 21.73 -5.61
N LYS A 151 -6.94 21.61 -6.20
CA LYS A 151 -6.76 20.70 -7.34
C LYS A 151 -7.23 19.31 -6.90
N LYS A 152 -8.02 18.67 -7.75
CA LYS A 152 -8.55 17.33 -7.51
C LYS A 152 -7.81 16.32 -8.37
N TRP A 153 -7.50 15.17 -7.81
CA TRP A 153 -6.83 14.08 -8.50
C TRP A 153 -7.74 12.86 -8.59
N ASP A 154 -7.61 12.17 -9.73
CA ASP A 154 -8.35 10.95 -10.02
C ASP A 154 -7.62 9.73 -9.41
N LYS A 155 -6.28 9.82 -9.36
CA LYS A 155 -5.39 8.84 -8.71
C LYS A 155 -4.38 9.54 -7.81
N VAL A 156 -4.32 9.16 -6.54
CA VAL A 156 -3.24 9.55 -5.62
C VAL A 156 -2.47 8.30 -5.22
N VAL A 157 -1.18 8.24 -5.53
CA VAL A 157 -0.35 7.05 -5.35
C VAL A 157 0.70 7.31 -4.27
N TRP A 158 0.81 6.41 -3.30
CA TRP A 158 1.90 6.40 -2.33
C TRP A 158 2.54 5.02 -2.26
N ASN A 159 3.66 4.87 -2.97
CA ASN A 159 4.37 3.60 -3.05
C ASN A 159 5.32 3.43 -1.86
N PHE A 160 5.14 2.34 -1.11
CA PHE A 160 5.98 1.94 0.02
C PHE A 160 6.18 3.03 1.08
N PRO A 161 5.10 3.64 1.60
CA PRO A 161 5.21 4.60 2.70
C PRO A 161 5.93 3.98 3.89
N HIS A 162 6.85 4.73 4.49
CA HIS A 162 7.48 4.37 5.75
C HIS A 162 7.81 5.64 6.54
N VAL A 163 7.75 5.58 7.87
CA VAL A 163 8.04 6.73 8.75
C VAL A 163 9.51 7.20 8.70
N GLY A 164 10.40 6.39 8.11
CA GLY A 164 11.83 6.68 7.94
C GLY A 164 12.65 6.69 9.24
N LEU A 165 12.04 6.33 10.37
CA LEU A 165 12.69 6.35 11.68
C LEU A 165 13.28 4.96 12.01
N SER A 166 14.50 4.95 12.53
CA SER A 166 15.15 3.76 13.11
C SER A 166 14.57 3.44 14.49
N ILE A 167 13.32 3.00 14.53
CA ILE A 167 12.64 2.58 15.77
C ILE A 167 12.94 1.10 16.00
N ALA A 168 13.74 0.79 17.02
CA ALA A 168 14.13 -0.59 17.37
C ALA A 168 12.97 -1.41 17.96
N ASP A 169 12.08 -0.76 18.70
CA ASP A 169 10.90 -1.40 19.27
C ASP A 169 9.85 -1.65 18.18
N GLN A 170 9.50 -2.92 17.97
CA GLN A 170 8.63 -3.34 16.87
C GLN A 170 7.21 -2.76 17.00
N ASP A 171 6.63 -2.77 18.20
CA ASP A 171 5.26 -2.27 18.42
C ASP A 171 5.17 -0.76 18.20
N ARG A 172 6.18 -0.01 18.65
CA ARG A 172 6.29 1.43 18.39
C ARG A 172 6.52 1.70 16.91
N ASN A 173 7.30 0.87 16.22
CA ASN A 173 7.51 0.98 14.77
C ASN A 173 6.19 0.77 14.01
N ILE A 174 5.44 -0.28 14.36
CA ILE A 174 4.11 -0.56 13.81
C ILE A 174 3.19 0.63 14.06
N ALA A 175 3.04 1.07 15.31
CA ALA A 175 2.16 2.18 15.67
C ALA A 175 2.51 3.49 14.93
N ALA A 176 3.80 3.79 14.76
CA ALA A 176 4.25 4.98 14.03
C ALA A 176 3.90 4.93 12.54
N ASN A 177 4.07 3.77 11.89
CA ASN A 177 3.69 3.58 10.49
C ASN A 177 2.16 3.59 10.32
N GLN A 178 1.40 2.95 11.22
CA GLN A 178 -0.06 3.02 11.23
C GLN A 178 -0.56 4.46 11.39
N SER A 179 0.04 5.24 12.30
CA SER A 179 -0.29 6.66 12.49
C SER A 179 0.00 7.49 11.23
N THR A 180 1.10 7.19 10.54
CA THR A 180 1.46 7.85 9.28
C THR A 180 0.44 7.59 8.19
N LEU A 181 0.00 6.33 8.02
CA LEU A 181 -1.06 5.96 7.07
C LEU A 181 -2.39 6.66 7.39
N LEU A 182 -2.82 6.63 8.65
CA LEU A 182 -4.06 7.30 9.07
C LEU A 182 -4.02 8.82 8.84
N ARG A 183 -2.88 9.48 9.10
CA ARG A 183 -2.74 10.91 8.87
C ARG A 183 -2.77 11.25 7.37
N PHE A 184 -2.12 10.45 6.54
CA PHE A 184 -2.21 10.64 5.09
C PHE A 184 -3.62 10.44 4.56
N LEU A 185 -4.31 9.37 4.97
CA LEU A 185 -5.69 9.12 4.57
C LEU A 185 -6.62 10.29 4.96
N ALA A 186 -6.47 10.85 6.16
CA ALA A 186 -7.18 12.06 6.53
C ALA A 186 -6.77 13.28 5.69
N SER A 187 -5.47 13.46 5.42
CA SER A 187 -4.94 14.59 4.67
C SER A 187 -5.34 14.58 3.19
N VAL A 188 -5.45 13.40 2.56
CA VAL A 188 -5.72 13.26 1.12
C VAL A 188 -7.19 13.42 0.75
N LYS A 189 -8.14 13.14 1.67
CA LYS A 189 -9.59 13.21 1.43
C LYS A 189 -10.04 14.45 0.63
N PRO A 190 -9.63 15.69 0.97
CA PRO A 190 -10.10 16.89 0.28
C PRO A 190 -9.59 17.03 -1.16
N TYR A 191 -8.58 16.26 -1.56
CA TYR A 191 -7.90 16.34 -2.85
C TYR A 191 -8.36 15.27 -3.84
N LEU A 192 -9.23 14.35 -3.42
CA LEU A 192 -9.79 13.33 -4.31
C LEU A 192 -10.92 13.92 -5.14
N ALA A 193 -10.91 13.59 -6.45
CA ALA A 193 -11.96 13.96 -7.37
C ALA A 193 -13.32 13.41 -6.92
N GLU A 194 -14.36 14.20 -7.13
CA GLU A 194 -15.73 13.74 -6.95
C GLU A 194 -16.15 12.89 -8.15
N GLY A 195 -17.03 11.93 -7.91
CA GLY A 195 -17.51 11.00 -8.93
C GLY A 195 -18.27 9.82 -8.35
N ILE A 196 -18.53 8.84 -9.20
CA ILE A 196 -19.26 7.62 -8.85
C ILE A 196 -18.40 6.77 -7.92
N VAL A 197 -18.94 6.42 -6.75
CA VAL A 197 -18.33 5.46 -5.82
C VAL A 197 -18.86 4.06 -6.17
N PRO A 198 -18.00 3.06 -6.43
CA PRO A 198 -18.43 1.68 -6.61
C PRO A 198 -19.26 1.17 -5.42
N ASP A 199 -20.40 0.54 -5.71
CA ASP A 199 -21.21 -0.11 -4.68
C ASP A 199 -20.49 -1.37 -4.18
N SER A 200 -20.08 -1.37 -2.91
CA SER A 200 -19.41 -2.50 -2.28
C SER A 200 -20.29 -3.76 -2.20
N ASN A 201 -21.61 -3.64 -2.39
CA ASN A 201 -22.59 -4.74 -2.32
C ASN A 201 -23.12 -5.16 -3.70
N ALA A 202 -22.74 -4.48 -4.79
CA ALA A 202 -23.19 -4.83 -6.12
C ALA A 202 -22.58 -6.18 -6.55
N LYS A 203 -23.37 -7.24 -6.43
CA LYS A 203 -23.08 -8.55 -7.04
C LYS A 203 -23.19 -8.39 -8.56
N GLY A 204 -22.10 -8.00 -9.22
CA GLY A 204 -22.04 -8.03 -10.67
C GLY A 204 -22.28 -9.46 -11.17
N LYS A 205 -23.22 -9.65 -12.11
CA LYS A 205 -23.25 -10.86 -12.94
C LYS A 205 -21.97 -10.87 -13.76
N VAL A 206 -21.14 -11.89 -13.57
CA VAL A 206 -20.07 -12.22 -14.53
C VAL A 206 -20.76 -12.51 -15.86
N VAL A 207 -20.62 -11.60 -16.83
CA VAL A 207 -20.93 -11.94 -18.22
C VAL A 207 -19.76 -12.81 -18.67
N LYS A 208 -19.95 -14.12 -18.59
CA LYS A 208 -19.12 -15.10 -19.29
C LYS A 208 -19.43 -14.93 -20.78
N ASP A 209 -18.65 -14.11 -21.47
CA ASP A 209 -18.47 -14.35 -22.90
C ASP A 209 -17.59 -15.59 -23.01
N GLY A 210 -18.19 -16.64 -23.58
CA GLY A 210 -17.67 -18.01 -23.52
C GLY A 210 -16.29 -18.15 -24.17
N GLU A 211 -15.36 -18.75 -23.43
CA GLU A 211 -14.91 -20.13 -23.66
C GLU A 211 -14.21 -20.63 -22.39
N ASP A 212 -14.40 -21.91 -22.10
CA ASP A 212 -14.10 -22.55 -20.83
C ASP A 212 -12.59 -22.67 -20.52
N ASP A 213 -12.16 -22.17 -19.35
CA ASP A 213 -11.23 -22.92 -18.51
C ASP A 213 -11.48 -22.58 -17.03
N ALA A 214 -11.81 -23.60 -16.25
CA ALA A 214 -12.12 -23.50 -14.84
C ALA A 214 -10.84 -23.57 -14.02
N SER A 215 -10.41 -22.43 -13.47
CA SER A 215 -9.53 -22.43 -12.30
C SER A 215 -10.05 -21.47 -11.24
N ASP A 216 -10.65 -22.06 -10.20
CA ASP A 216 -11.00 -21.40 -8.94
C ASP A 216 -9.73 -20.89 -8.26
N LYS A 217 -9.54 -19.56 -8.23
CA LYS A 217 -8.81 -18.85 -7.16
C LYS A 217 -9.42 -17.47 -6.93
N ASP A 218 -9.64 -17.17 -5.66
CA ASP A 218 -10.29 -16.00 -5.10
C ASP A 218 -9.54 -14.67 -5.38
N GLU A 219 -9.59 -14.17 -6.61
CA GLU A 219 -9.40 -12.74 -6.88
C GLU A 219 -10.76 -12.06 -6.82
N GLU A 220 -11.09 -11.41 -5.68
CA GLU A 220 -12.22 -10.48 -5.60
C GLU A 220 -11.96 -9.26 -6.50
N THR A 221 -12.14 -9.46 -7.80
CA THR A 221 -12.16 -8.39 -8.79
C THR A 221 -13.58 -7.86 -8.81
N MET A 222 -13.83 -6.75 -8.10
CA MET A 222 -15.06 -6.01 -8.34
C MET A 222 -15.02 -5.51 -9.79
N VAL A 223 -15.90 -6.06 -10.62
CA VAL A 223 -16.11 -5.64 -12.01
C VAL A 223 -16.52 -4.18 -11.94
N ILE A 224 -15.63 -3.29 -12.38
CA ILE A 224 -15.98 -1.91 -12.68
C ILE A 224 -16.92 -1.99 -13.88
N GLN A 225 -18.23 -2.10 -13.64
CA GLN A 225 -19.21 -1.79 -14.66
C GLN A 225 -18.81 -0.44 -15.25
N GLU A 226 -18.74 -0.34 -16.58
CA GLU A 226 -18.61 0.93 -17.29
C GLU A 226 -19.81 1.81 -16.94
N ALA A 227 -19.77 2.41 -15.75
CA ALA A 227 -20.73 3.38 -15.32
C ALA A 227 -20.55 4.58 -16.26
N LYS A 228 -21.64 5.06 -16.84
CA LYS A 228 -21.69 6.24 -17.72
C LYS A 228 -21.40 7.55 -16.97
N GLY A 229 -20.36 7.60 -16.15
CA GLY A 229 -19.96 8.76 -15.38
C GLY A 229 -18.55 8.61 -14.82
N LYS A 230 -17.94 9.75 -14.49
CA LYS A 230 -16.59 9.79 -13.96
C LYS A 230 -16.54 9.13 -12.57
N MET A 231 -15.63 8.17 -12.39
CA MET A 231 -15.41 7.52 -11.10
C MET A 231 -14.83 8.52 -10.08
N ALA A 232 -15.15 8.32 -8.80
CA ALA A 232 -14.55 9.08 -7.71
C ALA A 232 -13.03 8.87 -7.69
N GLY A 233 -12.31 9.91 -7.28
CA GLY A 233 -10.87 9.86 -7.07
C GLY A 233 -10.51 8.79 -6.05
N SER A 234 -9.38 8.13 -6.29
CA SER A 234 -8.95 6.96 -5.51
C SER A 234 -7.51 7.09 -5.03
N VAL A 235 -7.23 6.44 -3.90
CA VAL A 235 -5.91 6.38 -3.27
C VAL A 235 -5.34 4.99 -3.48
N LEU A 236 -4.13 4.91 -4.01
CA LEU A 236 -3.38 3.69 -4.24
C LEU A 236 -2.19 3.66 -3.29
N ILE A 237 -2.14 2.66 -2.42
CA ILE A 237 -1.01 2.49 -1.48
C ILE A 237 -0.40 1.13 -1.76
N THR A 238 0.91 1.12 -2.00
CA THR A 238 1.67 -0.11 -2.25
C THR A 238 2.49 -0.47 -1.02
N LEU A 239 2.38 -1.70 -0.53
CA LEU A 239 3.21 -2.23 0.56
C LEU A 239 3.77 -3.60 0.17
N ARG A 240 4.81 -4.02 0.89
CA ARG A 240 5.32 -5.40 0.77
C ARG A 240 4.38 -6.38 1.48
N GLU A 241 4.28 -7.59 0.98
CA GLU A 241 3.52 -8.69 1.59
C GLU A 241 4.38 -9.47 2.59
N GLN A 242 5.07 -8.76 3.48
CA GLN A 242 5.88 -9.35 4.54
C GLN A 242 5.89 -8.45 5.78
N GLU A 243 6.30 -9.00 6.92
CA GLU A 243 6.53 -8.20 8.12
C GLU A 243 7.69 -7.20 7.91
N PRO A 244 7.63 -6.00 8.54
CA PRO A 244 6.55 -5.55 9.42
C PRO A 244 5.33 -4.96 8.68
N TYR A 245 5.37 -4.82 7.35
CA TYR A 245 4.34 -4.14 6.56
C TYR A 245 2.95 -4.76 6.70
N THR A 246 2.87 -6.09 6.76
CA THR A 246 1.60 -6.81 6.97
C THR A 246 0.97 -6.50 8.33
N LEU A 247 1.79 -6.23 9.37
CA LEU A 247 1.33 -5.87 10.72
C LEU A 247 0.75 -4.46 10.79
N TRP A 248 0.96 -3.62 9.77
CA TRP A 248 0.37 -2.30 9.73
C TRP A 248 -1.13 -2.35 9.42
N ASP A 249 -1.60 -3.42 8.80
CA ASP A 249 -3.03 -3.69 8.56
C ASP A 249 -3.75 -2.55 7.83
N LEU A 250 -3.17 -2.14 6.70
CA LEU A 250 -3.62 -1.02 5.88
C LEU A 250 -5.12 -1.08 5.53
N SER A 251 -5.62 -2.26 5.15
CA SER A 251 -7.02 -2.44 4.77
C SER A 251 -7.97 -2.15 5.94
N ARG A 252 -7.67 -2.66 7.14
CA ARG A 252 -8.48 -2.35 8.33
C ARG A 252 -8.38 -0.88 8.70
N LEU A 253 -7.19 -0.28 8.66
CA LEU A 253 -6.99 1.13 8.97
C LEU A 253 -7.83 2.05 8.07
N ALA A 254 -7.88 1.77 6.77
CA ALA A 254 -8.63 2.57 5.81
C ALA A 254 -10.16 2.40 5.97
N LYS A 255 -10.65 1.18 6.20
CA LYS A 255 -12.09 0.88 6.29
C LYS A 255 -12.70 1.25 7.64
N ASN A 256 -11.95 0.96 8.72
CA ASN A 256 -12.38 1.09 10.11
C ASN A 256 -11.26 1.76 10.92
N PRO A 257 -10.98 3.05 10.65
CA PRO A 257 -9.96 3.79 11.37
C PRO A 257 -10.32 3.83 12.86
N VAL A 258 -9.38 3.43 13.71
CA VAL A 258 -9.57 3.55 15.16
C VAL A 258 -9.35 5.01 15.51
N VAL A 259 -10.41 5.66 15.99
CA VAL A 259 -10.36 7.04 16.48
C VAL A 259 -9.47 7.07 17.74
N THR A 260 -8.20 7.37 17.55
CA THR A 260 -7.21 7.54 18.63
C THR A 260 -7.17 9.02 19.05
N THR A 261 -8.30 9.65 19.30
CA THR A 261 -8.32 11.07 19.66
C THR A 261 -8.40 11.26 21.17
N THR A 262 -7.26 11.59 21.77
CA THR A 262 -7.19 12.44 22.98
C THR A 262 -6.87 13.90 22.64
N SER A 263 -6.58 14.23 21.37
CA SER A 263 -6.25 15.59 20.93
C SER A 263 -7.45 16.31 20.32
N ARG A 264 -7.75 17.51 20.82
CA ARG A 264 -8.84 18.40 20.38
C ARG A 264 -8.72 18.89 18.92
N ASN A 265 -7.57 18.72 18.28
CA ASN A 265 -7.27 19.21 16.93
C ASN A 265 -7.08 18.10 15.88
N ALA A 266 -7.50 16.86 16.17
CA ALA A 266 -7.36 15.77 15.21
C ALA A 266 -8.38 15.90 14.07
N LEU A 267 -7.91 15.77 12.82
CA LEU A 267 -8.81 15.66 11.67
C LEU A 267 -9.76 14.47 11.85
N PRO A 268 -11.06 14.61 11.54
CA PRO A 268 -11.97 13.48 11.48
C PRO A 268 -11.39 12.42 10.56
N GLN A 269 -11.31 11.18 11.01
CA GLN A 269 -10.77 10.09 10.21
C GLN A 269 -11.81 9.64 9.19
N PRO A 270 -11.60 9.86 7.88
CA PRO A 270 -12.50 9.37 6.85
C PRO A 270 -12.48 7.84 6.80
N ARG A 271 -13.62 7.27 6.39
CA ARG A 271 -13.71 5.84 6.06
C ARG A 271 -13.56 5.66 4.56
N TYR A 272 -12.88 4.60 4.17
CA TYR A 272 -12.71 4.23 2.78
C TYR A 272 -13.39 2.89 2.46
N ILE A 273 -13.73 2.71 1.19
CA ILE A 273 -14.07 1.43 0.59
C ILE A 273 -12.83 0.95 -0.16
N GLN A 274 -12.41 -0.29 0.10
CA GLN A 274 -11.40 -0.93 -0.74
C GLN A 274 -12.10 -1.45 -1.99
N VAL A 275 -11.75 -0.90 -3.16
CA VAL A 275 -12.35 -1.29 -4.44
C VAL A 275 -11.75 -2.59 -4.95
N ARG A 276 -10.43 -2.72 -4.81
CA ARG A 276 -9.66 -3.90 -5.22
C ARG A 276 -8.26 -3.89 -4.59
N SER A 277 -7.52 -4.97 -4.80
CA SER A 277 -6.08 -5.01 -4.56
C SER A 277 -5.41 -5.93 -5.58
N PHE A 278 -4.17 -5.65 -5.96
CA PHE A 278 -3.46 -6.42 -6.97
C PHE A 278 -1.95 -6.45 -6.70
N ALA A 279 -1.27 -7.46 -7.25
CA ALA A 279 0.18 -7.56 -7.16
C ALA A 279 0.84 -6.36 -7.86
N PHE A 280 1.80 -5.74 -7.18
CA PHE A 280 2.60 -4.66 -7.74
C PHE A 280 3.84 -5.26 -8.41
N HIS A 281 3.96 -5.02 -9.71
CA HIS A 281 5.02 -5.50 -10.56
C HIS A 281 5.94 -4.34 -10.97
N PRO A 282 7.09 -4.12 -10.31
CA PRO A 282 8.03 -3.06 -10.69
C PRO A 282 8.45 -3.14 -12.15
N GLU A 283 8.62 -4.36 -12.67
CA GLU A 283 8.99 -4.65 -14.05
C GLU A 283 7.96 -4.17 -15.07
N ALA A 284 6.73 -3.90 -14.64
CA ALA A 284 5.70 -3.33 -15.50
C ALA A 284 5.94 -1.84 -15.76
N TYR A 285 6.80 -1.17 -14.98
CA TYR A 285 7.12 0.26 -15.09
C TYR A 285 8.54 0.44 -15.64
N PRO A 286 8.70 0.73 -16.95
CA PRO A 286 10.03 0.80 -17.56
C PRO A 286 10.95 1.83 -16.89
N GLY A 287 12.13 1.38 -16.47
CA GLY A 287 13.11 2.23 -15.79
C GLY A 287 12.78 2.57 -14.34
N TYR A 288 11.71 2.03 -13.76
CA TYR A 288 11.41 2.23 -12.35
C TYR A 288 12.44 1.56 -11.44
N GLU A 289 12.93 2.32 -10.46
CA GLU A 289 13.82 1.84 -9.43
C GLU A 289 13.32 2.25 -8.06
N HIS A 290 13.09 1.26 -7.19
CA HIS A 290 12.65 1.54 -5.84
C HIS A 290 13.82 2.07 -4.99
N ARG A 291 13.66 3.29 -4.43
CA ARG A 291 14.65 3.95 -3.57
C ARG A 291 14.09 4.17 -2.16
N ARG A 292 14.93 3.99 -1.14
CA ARG A 292 14.58 4.24 0.27
C ARG A 292 14.98 5.64 0.67
N THR A 293 14.23 6.25 1.59
CA THR A 293 14.49 7.59 2.14
C THR A 293 15.84 7.76 2.82
N ALA A 294 16.52 6.66 3.19
CA ALA A 294 17.87 6.63 3.73
C ALA A 294 18.96 6.91 2.67
N GLY A 295 18.60 7.04 1.39
CA GLY A 295 19.53 7.21 0.27
C GLY A 295 19.85 5.88 -0.43
N TRP A 296 20.61 5.99 -1.51
CA TRP A 296 21.08 4.84 -2.29
C TRP A 296 22.53 4.47 -1.95
N ASN A 297 22.80 3.17 -1.90
CA ASN A 297 24.15 2.61 -1.85
C ASN A 297 24.36 1.70 -3.08
N GLU A 298 25.45 1.87 -3.82
CA GLU A 298 25.75 1.09 -5.04
C GLU A 298 25.82 -0.43 -4.80
N ASN A 299 26.04 -0.85 -3.54
CA ASN A 299 26.08 -2.25 -3.13
C ASN A 299 24.71 -2.84 -2.74
N GLU A 300 23.62 -2.07 -2.80
CA GLU A 300 22.27 -2.56 -2.50
C GLU A 300 21.58 -3.09 -3.76
N THR A 301 21.20 -4.37 -3.73
CA THR A 301 20.42 -5.03 -4.80
C THR A 301 19.05 -4.38 -4.98
N SER A 302 18.47 -4.48 -6.18
CA SER A 302 17.10 -4.01 -6.46
C SER A 302 16.14 -4.49 -5.39
N LEU A 303 15.51 -3.51 -4.73
CA LEU A 303 14.71 -3.73 -3.54
C LEU A 303 13.32 -4.30 -3.87
N VAL A 304 12.94 -4.43 -5.14
CA VAL A 304 11.65 -5.02 -5.54
C VAL A 304 11.85 -5.91 -6.78
N GLY A 305 11.23 -7.10 -6.77
CA GLY A 305 11.34 -8.12 -7.82
C GLY A 305 11.55 -9.54 -7.27
N PRO A 306 11.49 -10.59 -8.12
CA PRO A 306 11.74 -11.97 -7.71
C PRO A 306 13.21 -12.14 -7.29
N GLY A 307 13.43 -12.55 -6.04
CA GLY A 307 14.77 -12.68 -5.46
C GLY A 307 15.67 -13.60 -6.29
N LYS A 308 16.83 -13.11 -6.72
CA LYS A 308 17.88 -13.96 -7.32
C LYS A 308 18.57 -14.79 -6.24
N HIS A 309 18.85 -16.06 -6.54
CA HIS A 309 19.64 -16.97 -5.70
C HIS A 309 21.16 -16.77 -5.93
N HIS A 310 21.93 -16.83 -4.82
CA HIS A 310 23.42 -16.92 -4.68
C HIS A 310 24.24 -15.68 -5.09
N ILE A 311 25.31 -15.23 -4.39
CA ILE A 311 26.36 -15.86 -3.56
C ILE A 311 26.69 -14.95 -2.35
N GLY A 312 26.99 -15.54 -1.18
CA GLY A 312 27.63 -14.83 -0.05
C GLY A 312 26.67 -14.43 1.08
N GLY A 313 27.03 -14.77 2.32
CA GLY A 313 26.22 -14.66 3.55
C GLY A 313 25.93 -13.24 4.04
N ILE A 314 25.46 -12.35 3.16
CA ILE A 314 24.93 -11.03 3.51
C ILE A 314 23.43 -11.20 3.77
N ARG A 315 22.93 -10.67 4.90
CA ARG A 315 21.53 -10.74 5.33
C ARG A 315 20.57 -10.48 4.14
N LYS A 316 19.62 -11.40 3.91
CA LYS A 316 18.47 -11.23 2.99
C LYS A 316 17.82 -9.86 3.23
N LYS A 317 18.14 -8.85 2.42
CA LYS A 317 17.48 -7.54 2.48
C LYS A 317 16.30 -7.54 1.51
N GLU A 318 15.10 -7.64 2.07
CA GLU A 318 13.83 -7.04 1.59
C GLU A 318 13.39 -7.26 0.13
N THR A 319 13.80 -8.33 -0.56
CA THR A 319 13.18 -8.73 -1.84
C THR A 319 11.96 -9.61 -1.57
N GLY A 320 10.75 -9.12 -1.85
CA GLY A 320 9.51 -9.86 -1.60
C GLY A 320 8.34 -9.33 -2.44
N PRO A 321 7.26 -10.13 -2.59
CA PRO A 321 6.07 -9.70 -3.32
C PRO A 321 5.49 -8.44 -2.68
N SER A 322 4.88 -7.62 -3.52
CA SER A 322 4.27 -6.35 -3.12
C SER A 322 2.86 -6.27 -3.67
N ARG A 323 1.98 -5.58 -2.95
CA ARG A 323 0.57 -5.42 -3.32
C ARG A 323 0.19 -3.96 -3.25
N THR A 324 -0.63 -3.53 -4.20
CA THR A 324 -1.28 -2.23 -4.21
C THR A 324 -2.73 -2.41 -3.78
N TRP A 325 -3.19 -1.59 -2.83
CA TRP A 325 -4.60 -1.49 -2.45
C TRP A 325 -5.16 -0.17 -2.97
N GLU A 326 -6.34 -0.25 -3.61
CA GLU A 326 -7.03 0.92 -4.14
C GLU A 326 -8.28 1.22 -3.30
N PHE A 327 -8.35 2.46 -2.81
CA PHE A 327 -9.38 2.93 -1.90
C PHE A 327 -10.11 4.14 -2.47
N VAL A 328 -11.43 4.18 -2.27
CA VAL A 328 -12.27 5.36 -2.53
C VAL A 328 -12.91 5.81 -1.23
N VAL A 329 -13.17 7.12 -1.09
CA VAL A 329 -13.82 7.64 0.12
C VAL A 329 -15.23 7.06 0.21
N ARG A 330 -15.59 6.53 1.38
CA ARG A 330 -16.97 6.12 1.65
C ARG A 330 -17.82 7.40 1.81
N PRO A 331 -18.94 7.54 1.08
CA PRO A 331 -19.89 8.63 1.31
C PRO A 331 -20.33 8.68 2.78
N GLU A 332 -20.50 9.87 3.32
CA GLU A 332 -21.08 10.05 4.65
C GLU A 332 -22.57 9.68 4.59
N GLU A 333 -23.05 8.88 5.55
CA GLU A 333 -24.47 8.52 5.73
C GLU A 333 -25.27 9.71 6.27
#